data_AF-A0A127V8A3-F1
#
_entry.id   AF-A0A127V8A3-F1
#
_cell.length_a   1.000
_cell.length_b   1.000
_cell.length_c   1.000
_cell.angle_alpha   90.00
_cell.angle_beta   90.00
_cell.angle_gamma   90.00
#
_symmetry.space_group_name_H-M   'P 1'
#
loop_
_entity.id
_entity.type
_entity.pdbx_description
1 polymer ?
#
loop_
_entity_poly.entity_id
_entity_poly.type
_entity_poly.pdbx_seq_one_letter_code
_entity_poly.pdbx_strand_id
1 'polypeptide(L)'
;MKITTLLTLLVFSSIFLIGSPKLENNRLKHVNDTVAIAKAIHEQLRNNKNDLYYPETVKRFYTKTDYKLLWVLPDTVKNHTWEAMLMLDCVLQFGLNHADFHPEKLLFDKLHKLIDHYDTISYTEKAKFDVLLTDAMITFMNQLHYGKLNPDYPARKIDREKVDFRADQALFNAFQSKEFMSAVVDAQPRSRRYRALQEQMRLMTGQYVGDCYEVPEGQIKKVAINMERLRWINMNEDRFIEVNIPSSMLSVHESDTVYNFKVVVGRPAHPTPILQSTIGYLMTTTRQKSNYTAASASIDFCFPNTFDIGLYGTAGKKLFEKNDRAFSNGNIWVENAGKLAALLLKKEKDISKMALMYKAIKNGEIRTFSLKKTMPIKVIYITSEVKNGVIVTYPDLYNLDKSMEKALYSVNPILTIVK
;
A
#
# COMPACT_ATOMS: atom_id res chain seq x y z
N MET A 1 -6.48 -80.74 -46.61
CA MET A 1 -7.56 -81.01 -47.60
C MET A 1 -8.78 -80.18 -47.22
N LYS A 2 -9.11 -79.15 -48.05
CA LYS A 2 -10.38 -78.41 -48.28
C LYS A 2 -11.22 -77.89 -47.08
N ILE A 3 -11.37 -76.56 -46.88
CA ILE A 3 -12.42 -75.62 -47.40
C ILE A 3 -13.83 -76.01 -46.85
N THR A 4 -14.63 -75.20 -46.13
CA THR A 4 -15.33 -73.95 -46.53
C THR A 4 -16.18 -73.34 -45.37
N THR A 5 -16.18 -72.00 -45.30
CA THR A 5 -17.17 -70.96 -44.92
C THR A 5 -18.59 -71.30 -44.39
N LEU A 6 -19.07 -70.56 -43.36
CA LEU A 6 -20.39 -69.89 -43.41
C LEU A 6 -20.48 -68.63 -42.52
N LEU A 7 -20.91 -67.54 -43.15
CA LEU A 7 -21.26 -66.21 -42.64
C LEU A 7 -22.56 -66.26 -41.80
N THR A 8 -22.66 -65.50 -40.70
CA THR A 8 -23.96 -65.00 -40.19
C THR A 8 -23.83 -63.55 -39.71
N LEU A 9 -24.75 -62.71 -40.20
CA LEU A 9 -24.86 -61.27 -39.98
C LEU A 9 -25.17 -60.94 -38.50
N LEU A 10 -24.42 -59.99 -37.92
CA LEU A 10 -24.86 -59.20 -36.76
C LEU A 10 -25.43 -57.88 -37.29
N VAL A 11 -26.75 -57.74 -37.21
CA VAL A 11 -27.47 -56.50 -37.54
C VAL A 11 -27.23 -55.50 -36.39
N PHE A 12 -26.74 -54.32 -36.77
CA PHE A 12 -26.66 -53.13 -35.93
C PHE A 12 -28.03 -52.81 -35.30
N SER A 13 -28.09 -52.82 -33.96
CA SER A 13 -29.07 -52.02 -33.22
C SER A 13 -28.31 -51.11 -32.26
N SER A 14 -27.68 -50.07 -32.81
CA SER A 14 -27.22 -48.94 -32.00
C SER A 14 -28.45 -48.15 -31.58
N ILE A 15 -29.00 -48.54 -30.43
CA ILE A 15 -30.02 -47.83 -29.69
C ILE A 15 -29.55 -46.39 -29.54
N PHE A 16 -30.28 -45.46 -30.17
CA PHE A 16 -30.26 -44.05 -29.80
C PHE A 16 -30.60 -43.96 -28.31
N LEU A 17 -29.61 -43.65 -27.48
CA LEU A 17 -29.84 -43.18 -26.11
C LEU A 17 -30.52 -41.81 -26.20
N ILE A 18 -31.85 -41.82 -26.33
CA ILE A 18 -32.69 -40.64 -26.16
C ILE A 18 -32.53 -40.23 -24.69
N GLY A 19 -31.73 -39.20 -24.44
CA GLY A 19 -31.66 -38.56 -23.13
C GLY A 19 -33.06 -38.14 -22.71
N SER A 20 -33.46 -38.40 -21.48
CA SER A 20 -34.82 -38.06 -21.03
C SER A 20 -35.06 -36.54 -21.19
N PRO A 21 -36.22 -36.09 -21.69
CA PRO A 21 -36.49 -34.69 -22.00
C PRO A 21 -36.36 -33.75 -20.78
N LYS A 22 -36.50 -34.26 -19.55
CA LYS A 22 -36.29 -33.51 -18.31
C LYS A 22 -34.81 -33.17 -18.04
N LEU A 23 -33.89 -34.09 -18.35
CA LEU A 23 -32.45 -33.86 -18.24
C LEU A 23 -31.95 -32.90 -19.31
N GLU A 24 -32.51 -33.00 -20.52
CA GLU A 24 -32.17 -32.11 -21.64
C GLU A 24 -32.71 -30.69 -21.43
N ASN A 25 -33.96 -30.54 -20.95
CA ASN A 25 -34.53 -29.24 -20.56
C ASN A 25 -33.76 -28.57 -19.41
N ASN A 26 -33.32 -29.33 -18.40
CA ASN A 26 -32.51 -28.78 -17.31
C ASN A 26 -31.13 -28.30 -17.80
N ARG A 27 -30.49 -29.03 -18.73
CA ARG A 27 -29.24 -28.58 -19.36
C ARG A 27 -29.43 -27.33 -20.21
N LEU A 28 -30.48 -27.29 -21.04
CA LEU A 28 -30.79 -26.13 -21.88
C LEU A 28 -31.11 -24.88 -21.04
N LYS A 29 -31.87 -25.03 -19.95
CA LYS A 29 -32.13 -23.94 -18.99
C LYS A 29 -30.81 -23.42 -18.39
N HIS A 30 -29.95 -24.31 -17.90
CA HIS A 30 -28.66 -23.92 -17.32
C HIS A 30 -27.74 -23.20 -18.32
N VAL A 31 -27.70 -23.66 -19.58
CA VAL A 31 -26.92 -23.00 -20.65
C VAL A 31 -27.48 -21.60 -20.94
N ASN A 32 -28.80 -21.46 -21.05
CA ASN A 32 -29.44 -20.17 -21.27
C ASN A 32 -29.20 -19.18 -20.12
N ASP A 33 -29.27 -19.66 -18.88
CA ASP A 33 -29.00 -18.86 -17.69
C ASP A 33 -27.55 -18.37 -17.66
N THR A 34 -26.59 -19.24 -18.03
CA THR A 34 -25.17 -18.89 -18.11
C THR A 34 -24.91 -17.79 -19.15
N VAL A 35 -25.52 -17.89 -20.33
CA VAL A 35 -25.40 -16.88 -21.40
C VAL A 35 -26.04 -15.55 -20.98
N ALA A 36 -27.21 -15.60 -20.34
CA ALA A 36 -27.93 -14.41 -19.88
C ALA A 36 -27.15 -13.68 -18.77
N ILE A 37 -26.54 -14.41 -17.85
CA ILE A 37 -25.65 -13.88 -16.80
C ILE A 37 -24.43 -13.19 -17.42
N ALA A 38 -23.73 -13.87 -18.32
CA ALA A 38 -22.55 -13.30 -18.97
C ALA A 38 -22.89 -12.02 -19.72
N LYS A 39 -24.02 -12.00 -20.43
CA LYS A 39 -24.55 -10.80 -21.09
C LYS A 39 -24.85 -9.67 -20.10
N ALA A 40 -25.51 -9.98 -18.97
CA ALA A 40 -25.82 -9.00 -17.95
C ALA A 40 -24.54 -8.37 -17.34
N ILE A 41 -23.50 -9.17 -17.05
CA ILE A 41 -22.21 -8.67 -16.57
C ILE A 41 -21.55 -7.78 -17.63
N HIS A 42 -21.53 -8.19 -18.90
CA HIS A 42 -21.01 -7.36 -19.99
C HIS A 42 -21.73 -6.00 -20.08
N GLU A 43 -23.05 -5.98 -19.93
CA GLU A 43 -23.85 -4.75 -19.92
C GLU A 43 -23.50 -3.86 -18.72
N GLN A 44 -23.31 -4.42 -17.52
CA GLN A 44 -22.86 -3.67 -16.35
C GLN A 44 -21.48 -3.03 -16.58
N LEU A 45 -20.51 -3.80 -17.07
CA LEU A 45 -19.15 -3.30 -17.32
C LEU A 45 -19.08 -2.24 -18.41
N ARG A 46 -20.01 -2.28 -19.38
CA ARG A 46 -20.08 -1.30 -20.48
C ARG A 46 -20.84 -0.04 -20.06
N ASN A 47 -22.03 -0.19 -19.48
CA ASN A 47 -22.95 0.92 -19.26
C ASN A 47 -22.68 1.65 -17.93
N ASN A 48 -22.18 0.95 -16.91
CA ASN A 48 -21.97 1.49 -15.56
C ASN A 48 -20.48 1.67 -15.25
N LYS A 49 -19.64 1.86 -16.27
CA LYS A 49 -18.18 2.02 -16.11
C LYS A 49 -17.82 3.18 -15.16
N ASN A 50 -18.61 4.25 -15.19
CA ASN A 50 -18.39 5.45 -14.38
C ASN A 50 -18.76 5.25 -12.90
N ASP A 51 -19.50 4.18 -12.59
CA ASP A 51 -19.82 3.81 -11.21
C ASP A 51 -18.69 3.03 -10.54
N LEU A 52 -17.65 2.61 -11.28
CA LEU A 52 -16.56 1.76 -10.79
C LEU A 52 -15.29 2.59 -10.57
N TYR A 53 -14.55 2.27 -9.51
CA TYR A 53 -13.25 2.89 -9.25
C TYR A 53 -12.13 2.30 -10.13
N TYR A 54 -12.20 1.01 -10.45
CA TYR A 54 -11.20 0.29 -11.25
C TYR A 54 -11.83 -0.51 -12.41
N PRO A 55 -12.52 0.15 -13.36
CA PRO A 55 -13.29 -0.53 -14.38
C PRO A 55 -12.48 -1.46 -15.29
N GLU A 56 -11.25 -1.11 -15.65
CA GLU A 56 -10.42 -1.98 -16.50
C GLU A 56 -9.92 -3.21 -15.71
N THR A 57 -9.65 -3.05 -14.42
CA THR A 57 -9.25 -4.14 -13.52
C THR A 57 -10.40 -5.11 -13.28
N VAL A 58 -11.61 -4.60 -13.02
CA VAL A 58 -12.83 -5.40 -12.88
C VAL A 58 -13.11 -6.16 -14.18
N LYS A 59 -12.99 -5.51 -15.35
CA LYS A 59 -13.16 -6.19 -16.65
C LYS A 59 -12.17 -7.33 -16.84
N ARG A 60 -10.89 -7.14 -16.48
CA ARG A 60 -9.88 -8.21 -16.55
C ARG A 60 -10.19 -9.37 -15.61
N PHE A 61 -10.71 -9.08 -14.42
CA PHE A 61 -11.14 -10.10 -13.48
C PHE A 61 -12.25 -10.97 -14.08
N TYR A 62 -13.33 -10.37 -14.61
CA TYR A 62 -14.42 -11.14 -15.23
C TYR A 62 -14.02 -11.86 -16.53
N THR A 63 -13.04 -11.32 -17.27
CA THR A 63 -12.47 -12.03 -18.42
C THR A 63 -11.81 -13.35 -18.00
N LYS A 64 -11.21 -13.42 -16.80
CA LYS A 64 -10.60 -14.64 -16.26
C LYS A 64 -11.62 -15.65 -15.73
N THR A 65 -12.82 -15.21 -15.38
CA THR A 65 -13.87 -16.05 -14.79
C THR A 65 -14.99 -16.39 -15.76
N ASP A 66 -14.77 -16.17 -17.06
CA ASP A 66 -15.76 -16.36 -18.13
C ASP A 66 -17.07 -15.60 -17.89
N TYR A 67 -17.01 -14.42 -17.26
CA TYR A 67 -18.17 -13.60 -16.93
C TYR A 67 -19.26 -14.37 -16.13
N LYS A 68 -18.84 -15.23 -15.20
CA LYS A 68 -19.73 -15.90 -14.23
C LYS A 68 -19.97 -15.01 -13.02
N LEU A 69 -21.13 -15.16 -12.37
CA LEU A 69 -21.36 -14.62 -11.02
C LEU A 69 -20.41 -15.32 -10.05
N LEU A 70 -19.73 -14.57 -9.19
CA LEU A 70 -18.85 -15.13 -8.17
C LEU A 70 -19.34 -14.88 -6.75
N TRP A 71 -20.12 -13.83 -6.53
CA TRP A 71 -20.56 -13.41 -5.20
C TRP A 71 -22.01 -13.79 -4.90
N VAL A 72 -22.85 -13.83 -5.94
CA VAL A 72 -24.30 -13.98 -5.77
C VAL A 72 -24.77 -15.43 -5.94
N LEU A 73 -23.88 -16.39 -6.18
CA LEU A 73 -24.27 -17.81 -6.28
C LEU A 73 -24.65 -18.35 -4.89
N PRO A 74 -25.69 -19.21 -4.78
CA PRO A 74 -26.14 -19.73 -3.48
C PRO A 74 -25.05 -20.38 -2.62
N ASP A 75 -24.05 -21.01 -3.25
CA ASP A 75 -22.94 -21.64 -2.53
C ASP A 75 -21.80 -20.68 -2.20
N THR A 76 -21.48 -19.69 -3.05
CA THR A 76 -20.43 -18.71 -2.74
C THR A 76 -20.87 -17.69 -1.71
N VAL A 77 -22.17 -17.36 -1.70
CA VAL A 77 -22.82 -16.56 -0.67
C VAL A 77 -22.45 -17.04 0.72
N LYS A 78 -22.50 -18.37 0.96
CA LYS A 78 -22.34 -18.94 2.30
C LYS A 78 -20.96 -18.67 2.92
N ASN A 79 -19.93 -18.44 2.10
CA ASN A 79 -18.56 -18.29 2.57
C ASN A 79 -18.01 -16.90 2.23
N HIS A 80 -17.72 -16.62 0.96
CA HIS A 80 -16.87 -15.48 0.60
C HIS A 80 -17.59 -14.14 0.53
N THR A 81 -18.89 -14.13 0.20
CA THR A 81 -19.62 -12.88 0.06
C THR A 81 -19.83 -12.19 1.40
N TRP A 82 -20.21 -12.95 2.44
CA TRP A 82 -20.30 -12.42 3.81
C TRP A 82 -18.93 -11.98 4.34
N GLU A 83 -17.87 -12.76 4.09
CA GLU A 83 -16.49 -12.38 4.45
C GLU A 83 -16.06 -11.08 3.79
N ALA A 84 -16.33 -10.92 2.49
CA ALA A 84 -16.03 -9.71 1.74
C ALA A 84 -16.79 -8.50 2.28
N MET A 85 -18.11 -8.60 2.46
CA MET A 85 -18.91 -7.51 3.02
C MET A 85 -18.47 -7.13 4.44
N LEU A 86 -18.20 -8.11 5.29
CA LEU A 86 -17.67 -7.88 6.64
C LEU A 86 -16.33 -7.14 6.61
N MET A 87 -15.41 -7.56 5.73
CA MET A 87 -14.12 -6.87 5.55
C MET A 87 -14.33 -5.41 5.11
N LEU A 88 -15.26 -5.14 4.20
CA LEU A 88 -15.57 -3.79 3.73
C LEU A 88 -16.15 -2.90 4.84
N ASP A 89 -16.99 -3.45 5.73
CA ASP A 89 -17.49 -2.70 6.88
C ASP A 89 -16.42 -2.42 7.93
N CYS A 90 -15.40 -3.29 8.01
CA CYS A 90 -14.33 -3.16 8.98
C CYS A 90 -13.09 -2.45 8.43
N VAL A 91 -13.20 -1.70 7.32
CA VAL A 91 -12.07 -1.03 6.65
C VAL A 91 -11.33 -0.01 7.52
N LEU A 92 -11.99 0.54 8.54
CA LEU A 92 -11.38 1.49 9.49
C LEU A 92 -10.19 0.88 10.24
N GLN A 93 -10.21 -0.43 10.53
CA GLN A 93 -9.08 -1.11 11.19
C GLN A 93 -7.81 -1.12 10.32
N PHE A 94 -7.97 -0.88 9.01
CA PHE A 94 -6.90 -0.72 8.04
C PHE A 94 -6.57 0.76 7.80
N GLY A 95 -7.18 1.70 8.52
CA GLY A 95 -7.00 3.14 8.27
C GLY A 95 -7.54 3.60 6.91
N LEU A 96 -8.58 2.93 6.40
CA LEU A 96 -9.26 3.27 5.15
C LEU A 96 -10.66 3.82 5.44
N ASN A 97 -11.29 4.44 4.43
CA ASN A 97 -12.60 5.08 4.56
C ASN A 97 -13.70 4.23 3.91
N HIS A 98 -14.76 3.91 4.67
CA HIS A 98 -15.91 3.11 4.18
C HIS A 98 -16.58 3.68 2.94
N ALA A 99 -16.56 5.01 2.78
CA ALA A 99 -17.13 5.71 1.62
C ALA A 99 -16.51 5.31 0.27
N ASP A 100 -15.34 4.66 0.26
CA ASP A 100 -14.64 4.24 -0.96
C ASP A 100 -15.10 2.88 -1.51
N PHE A 101 -16.08 2.23 -0.88
CA PHE A 101 -16.44 0.83 -1.16
C PHE A 101 -17.93 0.64 -1.46
N HIS A 102 -18.54 1.59 -2.16
CA HIS A 102 -19.95 1.55 -2.57
C HIS A 102 -20.96 1.29 -1.44
N PRO A 103 -20.85 1.93 -0.26
CA PRO A 103 -21.60 1.51 0.94
C PRO A 103 -23.12 1.66 0.80
N GLU A 104 -23.60 2.63 0.01
CA GLU A 104 -25.04 2.80 -0.27
C GLU A 104 -25.58 1.76 -1.26
N LYS A 105 -24.70 1.15 -2.05
CA LYS A 105 -25.06 0.16 -3.07
C LYS A 105 -24.92 -1.28 -2.56
N LEU A 106 -23.92 -1.56 -1.73
CA LEU A 106 -23.60 -2.88 -1.16
C LEU A 106 -24.19 -3.02 0.26
N LEU A 107 -25.50 -3.20 0.33
CA LEU A 107 -26.24 -3.34 1.60
C LEU A 107 -26.52 -4.81 1.92
N PHE A 108 -26.45 -5.21 3.19
CA PHE A 108 -26.81 -6.57 3.62
C PHE A 108 -28.26 -6.93 3.29
N ASP A 109 -29.20 -5.99 3.40
CA ASP A 109 -30.59 -6.22 2.99
C ASP A 109 -30.72 -6.56 1.50
N LYS A 110 -29.87 -5.97 0.65
CA LYS A 110 -29.83 -6.31 -0.79
C LYS A 110 -29.23 -7.70 -0.99
N LEU A 111 -28.18 -8.05 -0.24
CA LEU A 111 -27.61 -9.39 -0.26
C LEU A 111 -28.65 -10.43 0.17
N HIS A 112 -29.34 -10.24 1.31
CA HIS A 112 -30.41 -11.13 1.78
C HIS A 112 -31.49 -11.33 0.71
N LYS A 113 -31.97 -10.24 0.07
CA LYS A 113 -32.94 -10.34 -1.03
C LYS A 113 -32.42 -11.16 -2.20
N LEU A 114 -31.16 -10.97 -2.60
CA LEU A 114 -30.53 -11.73 -3.69
C LEU A 114 -30.42 -13.23 -3.38
N ILE A 115 -30.35 -13.60 -2.10
CA ILE A 115 -30.27 -14.98 -1.63
C ILE A 115 -31.66 -15.59 -1.54
N ASP A 116 -32.54 -14.95 -0.76
CA ASP A 116 -33.86 -15.48 -0.42
C ASP A 116 -34.78 -15.58 -1.65
N HIS A 117 -34.57 -14.69 -2.62
CA HIS A 117 -35.38 -14.59 -3.83
C HIS A 117 -34.56 -14.87 -5.11
N TYR A 118 -33.46 -15.63 -4.99
CA TYR A 118 -32.47 -15.83 -6.07
C TYR A 118 -33.10 -16.13 -7.42
N ASP A 119 -34.02 -17.11 -7.52
CA ASP A 119 -34.62 -17.51 -8.80
C ASP A 119 -35.52 -16.45 -9.45
N THR A 120 -36.00 -15.47 -8.67
CA THR A 120 -36.93 -14.44 -9.14
C THR A 120 -36.26 -13.10 -9.46
N ILE A 121 -35.08 -12.84 -8.87
CA ILE A 121 -34.34 -11.60 -9.12
C ILE A 121 -33.71 -11.62 -10.51
N SER A 122 -33.78 -10.49 -11.20
CA SER A 122 -33.27 -10.34 -12.56
C SER A 122 -31.75 -10.57 -12.65
N TYR A 123 -31.27 -11.11 -13.78
CA TYR A 123 -29.83 -11.27 -14.01
C TYR A 123 -29.08 -9.94 -13.97
N THR A 124 -29.72 -8.86 -14.40
CA THR A 124 -29.17 -7.50 -14.35
C THR A 124 -28.88 -7.06 -12.92
N GLU A 125 -29.80 -7.30 -11.99
CA GLU A 125 -29.60 -6.93 -10.57
C GLU A 125 -28.53 -7.80 -9.90
N LYS A 126 -28.53 -9.11 -10.17
CA LYS A 126 -27.46 -10.02 -9.70
C LYS A 126 -26.09 -9.54 -10.19
N ALA A 127 -25.97 -9.29 -11.50
CA ALA A 127 -24.74 -8.83 -12.12
C ALA A 127 -24.29 -7.47 -11.56
N LYS A 128 -25.22 -6.54 -11.29
CA LYS A 128 -24.90 -5.23 -10.72
C LYS A 128 -24.26 -5.37 -9.34
N PHE A 129 -24.85 -6.18 -8.45
CA PHE A 129 -24.29 -6.41 -7.12
C PHE A 129 -22.92 -7.11 -7.20
N ASP A 130 -22.82 -8.15 -8.03
CA ASP A 130 -21.59 -8.93 -8.23
C ASP A 130 -20.43 -8.04 -8.72
N VAL A 131 -20.69 -7.17 -9.71
CA VAL A 131 -19.69 -6.25 -10.28
C VAL A 131 -19.28 -5.18 -9.27
N LEU A 132 -20.23 -4.61 -8.52
CA LEU A 132 -19.93 -3.60 -7.50
C LEU A 132 -19.11 -4.17 -6.34
N LEU A 133 -19.43 -5.39 -5.87
CA LEU A 133 -18.66 -6.04 -4.82
C LEU A 133 -17.25 -6.41 -5.31
N THR A 134 -17.12 -6.84 -6.56
CA THR A 134 -15.82 -7.05 -7.20
C THR A 134 -14.99 -5.76 -7.24
N ASP A 135 -15.58 -4.64 -7.66
CA ASP A 135 -14.90 -3.34 -7.70
C ASP A 135 -14.51 -2.86 -6.29
N ALA A 136 -15.39 -3.03 -5.29
CA ALA A 136 -15.08 -2.70 -3.91
C ALA A 136 -13.90 -3.53 -3.37
N MET A 137 -13.86 -4.84 -3.63
CA MET A 137 -12.77 -5.71 -3.20
C MET A 137 -11.46 -5.41 -3.93
N ILE A 138 -11.50 -5.13 -5.23
CA ILE A 138 -10.32 -4.68 -5.99
C ILE A 138 -9.81 -3.34 -5.45
N THR A 139 -10.72 -2.39 -5.18
CA THR A 139 -10.41 -1.10 -4.57
C THR A 139 -9.74 -1.28 -3.22
N PHE A 140 -10.30 -2.16 -2.38
CA PHE A 140 -9.77 -2.46 -1.05
C PHE A 140 -8.35 -3.02 -1.15
N MET A 141 -8.13 -4.05 -1.96
CA MET A 141 -6.79 -4.64 -2.13
C MET A 141 -5.77 -3.66 -2.72
N ASN A 142 -6.17 -2.82 -3.68
CA ASN A 142 -5.31 -1.78 -4.24
C ASN A 142 -4.95 -0.72 -3.18
N GLN A 143 -5.92 -0.27 -2.38
CA GLN A 143 -5.67 0.71 -1.31
C GLN A 143 -4.83 0.10 -0.18
N LEU A 144 -5.01 -1.18 0.16
CA LEU A 144 -4.15 -1.88 1.13
C LEU A 144 -2.70 -1.91 0.65
N HIS A 145 -2.47 -2.19 -0.62
CA HIS A 145 -1.13 -2.37 -1.19
C HIS A 145 -0.44 -1.05 -1.52
N TYR A 146 -1.03 -0.25 -2.41
CA TYR A 146 -0.43 0.99 -2.93
C TYR A 146 -0.71 2.20 -2.05
N GLY A 147 -1.81 2.18 -1.28
CA GLY A 147 -2.38 3.37 -0.66
C GLY A 147 -3.32 4.11 -1.60
N LYS A 148 -4.33 4.79 -1.03
CA LYS A 148 -5.31 5.60 -1.77
C LYS A 148 -4.69 6.86 -2.39
N LEU A 149 -3.71 7.45 -1.70
CA LEU A 149 -3.19 8.78 -1.97
C LEU A 149 -1.74 8.77 -2.49
N ASN A 150 -1.25 7.60 -2.89
CA ASN A 150 0.11 7.44 -3.38
C ASN A 150 0.32 8.16 -4.74
N PRO A 151 1.20 9.18 -4.81
CA PRO A 151 1.41 9.94 -6.04
C PRO A 151 2.10 9.14 -7.16
N ASP A 152 2.87 8.10 -6.82
CA ASP A 152 3.58 7.26 -7.79
C ASP A 152 2.65 6.21 -8.43
N TYR A 153 1.53 5.90 -7.76
CA TYR A 153 0.54 4.92 -8.17
C TYR A 153 -0.89 5.48 -8.10
N PRO A 154 -1.22 6.51 -8.89
CA PRO A 154 -2.60 7.01 -8.96
C PRO A 154 -3.54 5.92 -9.52
N ALA A 155 -4.82 5.94 -9.14
CA ALA A 155 -5.80 4.93 -9.53
C ALA A 155 -5.82 4.65 -11.04
N ARG A 156 -5.72 5.70 -11.89
CA ARG A 156 -5.65 5.57 -13.36
C ARG A 156 -4.48 4.69 -13.82
N LYS A 157 -3.31 4.85 -13.19
CA LYS A 157 -2.10 4.07 -13.51
C LYS A 157 -2.29 2.61 -13.11
N ILE A 158 -2.74 2.37 -11.87
CA ILE A 158 -3.03 1.03 -11.37
C ILE A 158 -4.06 0.31 -12.27
N ASP A 159 -5.10 1.03 -12.70
CA ASP A 159 -6.18 0.44 -13.48
C ASP A 159 -5.76 0.06 -14.91
N ARG A 160 -4.93 0.90 -15.56
CA ARG A 160 -4.65 0.78 -17.00
C ARG A 160 -3.28 0.22 -17.35
N GLU A 161 -2.29 0.42 -16.51
CA GLU A 161 -0.90 0.10 -16.80
C GLU A 161 -0.48 -1.22 -16.17
N LYS A 162 0.68 -1.72 -16.59
CA LYS A 162 1.31 -2.88 -15.95
C LYS A 162 1.99 -2.39 -14.67
N VAL A 163 1.56 -2.94 -13.55
CA VAL A 163 2.08 -2.65 -12.21
C VAL A 163 2.45 -3.96 -11.50
N ASP A 164 3.31 -3.89 -10.48
CA ASP A 164 3.88 -5.06 -9.81
C ASP A 164 2.85 -5.92 -9.07
N PHE A 165 1.88 -5.27 -8.42
CA PHE A 165 0.78 -5.93 -7.72
C PHE A 165 -0.52 -5.78 -8.50
N ARG A 166 -1.24 -6.89 -8.65
CA ARG A 166 -2.45 -6.98 -9.46
C ARG A 166 -3.61 -7.51 -8.63
N ALA A 167 -4.46 -6.59 -8.17
CA ALA A 167 -5.62 -6.93 -7.35
C ALA A 167 -6.58 -7.91 -8.04
N ASP A 168 -6.75 -7.84 -9.37
CA ASP A 168 -7.55 -8.83 -10.12
C ASP A 168 -7.00 -10.25 -9.98
N GLN A 169 -5.67 -10.41 -10.04
CA GLN A 169 -5.05 -11.73 -9.86
C GLN A 169 -5.09 -12.18 -8.40
N ALA A 170 -4.79 -11.28 -7.48
CA ALA A 170 -4.77 -11.58 -6.06
C ALA A 170 -6.16 -11.98 -5.54
N LEU A 171 -7.22 -11.27 -5.95
CA LEU A 171 -8.60 -11.62 -5.62
C LEU A 171 -8.99 -12.98 -6.22
N PHE A 172 -8.63 -13.25 -7.48
CA PHE A 172 -8.89 -14.54 -8.10
C PHE A 172 -8.23 -15.69 -7.32
N ASN A 173 -6.99 -15.51 -6.86
CA ASN A 173 -6.29 -16.49 -6.04
C ASN A 173 -6.93 -16.63 -4.66
N ALA A 174 -7.43 -15.53 -4.07
CA ALA A 174 -8.11 -15.55 -2.78
C ALA A 174 -9.36 -16.43 -2.82
N PHE A 175 -10.15 -16.37 -3.90
CA PHE A 175 -11.31 -17.26 -4.10
C PHE A 175 -10.98 -18.76 -4.14
N GLN A 176 -9.72 -19.12 -4.38
CA GLN A 176 -9.26 -20.52 -4.35
C GLN A 176 -8.64 -20.90 -3.00
N SER A 177 -8.48 -19.94 -2.09
CA SER A 177 -7.91 -20.13 -0.76
C SER A 177 -8.97 -20.63 0.22
N LYS A 178 -8.57 -21.53 1.13
CA LYS A 178 -9.39 -21.86 2.30
C LYS A 178 -9.43 -20.72 3.32
N GLU A 179 -8.46 -19.81 3.25
CA GLU A 179 -8.28 -18.65 4.11
C GLU A 179 -8.49 -17.38 3.27
N PHE A 180 -9.72 -17.16 2.80
CA PHE A 180 -10.05 -16.08 1.86
C PHE A 180 -9.69 -14.70 2.42
N MET A 181 -10.15 -14.37 3.63
CA MET A 181 -9.85 -13.09 4.27
C MET A 181 -8.34 -12.88 4.44
N SER A 182 -7.59 -13.92 4.85
CA SER A 182 -6.13 -13.85 4.99
C SER A 182 -5.46 -13.56 3.65
N ALA A 183 -5.89 -14.22 2.58
CA ALA A 183 -5.35 -14.03 1.24
C ALA A 183 -5.64 -12.61 0.69
N VAL A 184 -6.77 -12.01 1.06
CA VAL A 184 -7.09 -10.62 0.71
C VAL A 184 -6.18 -9.65 1.45
N VAL A 185 -6.04 -9.79 2.77
CA VAL A 185 -5.27 -8.85 3.59
C VAL A 185 -3.75 -9.00 3.46
N ASP A 186 -3.28 -10.06 2.79
CA ASP A 186 -1.88 -10.25 2.39
C ASP A 186 -1.37 -9.18 1.41
N ALA A 187 -2.26 -8.40 0.81
CA ALA A 187 -1.93 -7.25 -0.02
C ALA A 187 -1.19 -6.12 0.74
N GLN A 188 -1.30 -6.11 2.07
CA GLN A 188 -0.76 -5.04 2.93
C GLN A 188 0.77 -5.00 3.05
N PRO A 189 1.34 -3.85 3.45
CA PRO A 189 2.74 -3.77 3.85
C PRO A 189 3.07 -4.74 4.99
N ARG A 190 4.19 -5.44 4.84
CA ARG A 190 4.69 -6.38 5.86
C ARG A 190 5.63 -5.72 6.88
N SER A 191 5.86 -4.41 6.76
CA SER A 191 6.78 -3.69 7.62
C SER A 191 6.30 -3.70 9.08
N ARG A 192 7.24 -3.85 10.02
CA ARG A 192 6.94 -3.86 11.46
C ARG A 192 6.23 -2.58 11.91
N ARG A 193 6.59 -1.43 11.33
CA ARG A 193 6.00 -0.12 11.63
C ARG A 193 4.52 -0.06 11.21
N TYR A 194 4.20 -0.53 10.01
CA TYR A 194 2.82 -0.59 9.53
C TYR A 194 1.97 -1.51 10.40
N ARG A 195 2.46 -2.73 10.68
CA ARG A 195 1.74 -3.69 11.53
C ARG A 195 1.51 -3.16 12.95
N ALA A 196 2.49 -2.47 13.53
CA ALA A 196 2.33 -1.89 14.85
C ALA A 196 1.26 -0.80 14.88
N LEU A 197 1.21 0.09 13.88
CA LEU A 197 0.12 1.06 13.77
C LEU A 197 -1.22 0.40 13.49
N GLN A 198 -1.27 -0.67 12.70
CA GLN A 198 -2.50 -1.43 12.47
C GLN A 198 -3.01 -2.09 13.74
N GLU A 199 -2.14 -2.67 14.56
CA GLU A 199 -2.49 -3.23 15.85
C GLU A 199 -3.09 -2.16 16.76
N GLN A 200 -2.46 -0.99 16.84
CA GLN A 200 -3.02 0.15 17.57
C GLN A 200 -4.35 0.64 16.99
N MET A 201 -4.49 0.67 15.66
CA MET A 201 -5.75 1.01 15.01
C MET A 201 -6.86 0.05 15.43
N ARG A 202 -6.59 -1.26 15.43
CA ARG A 202 -7.54 -2.27 15.91
C ARG A 202 -7.93 -2.08 17.36
N LEU A 203 -7.02 -1.65 18.24
CA LEU A 203 -7.34 -1.34 19.63
C LEU A 203 -8.21 -0.07 19.75
N MET A 204 -7.92 0.97 18.96
CA MET A 204 -8.66 2.24 19.01
C MET A 204 -10.03 2.17 18.33
N THR A 205 -10.17 1.38 17.27
CA THR A 205 -11.44 1.19 16.54
C THR A 205 -12.18 -0.08 16.98
N GLY A 206 -11.58 -0.88 17.84
CA GLY A 206 -12.06 -2.19 18.28
C GLY A 206 -12.71 -2.12 19.65
N GLN A 207 -13.97 -2.54 19.66
CA GLN A 207 -14.93 -2.59 20.74
C GLN A 207 -14.54 -3.61 21.83
N TYR A 208 -13.72 -3.24 22.81
CA TYR A 208 -13.73 -4.00 24.08
C TYR A 208 -15.00 -3.64 24.87
N VAL A 209 -15.76 -4.66 25.29
CA VAL A 209 -16.85 -4.49 26.24
C VAL A 209 -16.23 -4.03 27.57
N GLY A 210 -16.21 -2.71 27.79
CA GLY A 210 -15.60 -2.09 28.96
C GLY A 210 -14.59 -0.97 28.67
N ASP A 211 -14.16 -0.79 27.42
CA ASP A 211 -13.35 0.37 27.04
C ASP A 211 -14.26 1.61 26.93
N CYS A 212 -14.44 2.29 28.06
CA CYS A 212 -15.08 3.60 28.14
C CYS A 212 -14.17 4.74 27.67
N TYR A 213 -13.04 4.42 27.02
CA TYR A 213 -12.10 5.41 26.50
C TYR A 213 -12.57 5.88 25.12
N GLU A 214 -13.13 7.08 25.06
CA GLU A 214 -13.30 7.79 23.80
C GLU A 214 -11.92 8.18 23.27
N VAL A 215 -11.41 7.43 22.29
CA VAL A 215 -10.20 7.83 21.56
C VAL A 215 -10.58 9.04 20.70
N PRO A 216 -9.90 10.19 20.82
CA PRO A 216 -10.22 11.37 20.02
C PRO A 216 -10.13 11.03 18.53
N GLU A 217 -11.15 11.43 17.75
CA GLU A 217 -11.22 11.17 16.31
C GLU A 217 -9.94 11.64 15.58
N GLY A 218 -9.35 12.75 16.02
CA GLY A 218 -8.08 13.26 15.49
C GLY A 218 -6.90 12.29 15.66
N GLN A 219 -6.85 11.48 16.73
CA GLN A 219 -5.81 10.48 16.93
C GLN A 219 -5.99 9.29 15.98
N ILE A 220 -7.23 8.81 15.79
CA ILE A 220 -7.58 7.76 14.83
C ILE A 220 -7.16 8.20 13.42
N LYS A 221 -7.56 9.40 13.01
CA LYS A 221 -7.20 9.96 11.71
C LYS A 221 -5.69 10.11 11.53
N LYS A 222 -4.98 10.56 12.57
CA LYS A 222 -3.52 10.66 12.53
C LYS A 222 -2.84 9.31 12.33
N VAL A 223 -3.33 8.25 12.98
CA VAL A 223 -2.84 6.89 12.75
C VAL A 223 -3.16 6.42 11.33
N ALA A 224 -4.39 6.64 10.83
CA ALA A 224 -4.78 6.30 9.47
C ALA A 224 -3.88 6.97 8.41
N ILE A 225 -3.61 8.27 8.57
CA ILE A 225 -2.71 9.04 7.69
C ILE A 225 -1.29 8.45 7.69
N ASN A 226 -0.77 8.05 8.84
CA ASN A 226 0.59 7.49 8.91
C ASN A 226 0.63 6.03 8.42
N MET A 227 -0.44 5.25 8.58
CA MET A 227 -0.59 3.96 7.90
C MET A 227 -0.58 4.13 6.39
N GLU A 228 -1.30 5.13 5.87
CA GLU A 228 -1.30 5.46 4.43
C GLU A 228 0.10 5.81 3.94
N ARG A 229 0.83 6.68 4.63
CA ARG A 229 2.23 7.02 4.28
C ARG A 229 3.16 5.80 4.31
N LEU A 230 2.96 4.87 5.25
CA LEU A 230 3.78 3.66 5.34
C LEU A 230 3.50 2.66 4.21
N ARG A 231 2.40 2.78 3.47
CA ARG A 231 2.18 2.00 2.23
C ARG A 231 3.10 2.45 1.09
N TRP A 232 3.48 3.71 1.08
CA TRP A 232 4.27 4.30 0.00
C TRP A 232 5.76 4.03 0.16
N ILE A 233 6.22 3.72 1.38
CA ILE A 233 7.64 3.60 1.68
C ILE A 233 8.08 2.14 1.49
N ASN A 234 8.85 1.89 0.43
CA ASN A 234 9.51 0.61 0.26
C ASN A 234 10.66 0.47 1.28
N MET A 235 10.47 -0.39 2.29
CA MET A 235 11.45 -0.67 3.35
C MET A 235 12.12 -2.06 3.20
N ASN A 236 12.15 -2.63 1.99
CA ASN A 236 12.66 -3.99 1.76
C ASN A 236 14.21 -4.09 1.75
N GLU A 237 14.91 -2.99 2.03
CA GLU A 237 16.37 -2.98 2.09
C GLU A 237 16.85 -3.17 3.52
N ASP A 238 17.79 -4.09 3.73
CA ASP A 238 18.37 -4.33 5.08
C ASP A 238 19.26 -3.18 5.56
N ARG A 239 19.71 -2.31 4.64
CA ARG A 239 20.66 -1.24 4.93
C ARG A 239 20.29 0.05 4.21
N PHE A 240 19.90 1.07 4.96
CA PHE A 240 19.52 2.38 4.44
C PHE A 240 19.61 3.45 5.52
N ILE A 241 19.66 4.71 5.11
CA ILE A 241 19.46 5.87 5.95
C ILE A 241 18.01 6.33 5.83
N GLU A 242 17.36 6.57 6.97
CA GLU A 242 16.06 7.21 7.06
C GLU A 242 16.21 8.57 7.74
N VAL A 243 15.60 9.61 7.18
CA VAL A 243 15.41 10.89 7.85
C VAL A 243 13.92 11.10 8.02
N ASN A 244 13.42 11.01 9.26
CA ASN A 244 12.03 11.34 9.56
C ASN A 244 11.93 12.82 9.95
N ILE A 245 11.37 13.63 9.05
CA ILE A 245 11.32 15.10 9.18
C ILE A 245 10.62 15.54 10.49
N PRO A 246 9.36 15.14 10.78
CA PRO A 246 8.67 15.49 12.02
C PRO A 246 9.40 15.15 13.31
N SER A 247 10.10 14.01 13.36
CA SER A 247 10.85 13.62 14.57
C SER A 247 12.21 14.31 14.65
N SER A 248 12.67 14.94 13.56
CA SER A 248 13.99 15.55 13.43
C SER A 248 15.11 14.56 13.81
N MET A 249 14.95 13.32 13.36
CA MET A 249 15.91 12.23 13.56
C MET A 249 16.34 11.62 12.23
N LEU A 250 17.61 11.25 12.17
CA LEU A 250 18.20 10.39 11.15
C LEU A 250 18.55 9.04 11.79
N SER A 251 18.11 7.96 11.14
CA SER A 251 18.35 6.59 11.55
C SER A 251 19.16 5.88 10.47
N VAL A 252 20.26 5.23 10.84
CA VAL A 252 20.99 4.31 9.95
C VAL A 252 20.55 2.91 10.31
N HIS A 253 19.80 2.29 9.40
CA HIS A 253 19.37 0.91 9.51
C HIS A 253 20.46 0.00 8.96
N GLU A 254 20.83 -1.00 9.75
CA GLU A 254 21.63 -2.17 9.37
C GLU A 254 20.83 -3.42 9.76
N SER A 255 21.26 -4.61 9.33
CA SER A 255 20.51 -5.86 9.54
C SER A 255 20.16 -6.17 11.00
N ASP A 256 20.98 -5.73 11.96
CA ASP A 256 20.85 -6.05 13.39
C ASP A 256 20.81 -4.81 14.30
N THR A 257 21.10 -3.63 13.76
CA THR A 257 21.38 -2.44 14.57
C THR A 257 20.79 -1.19 13.91
N VAL A 258 20.30 -0.26 14.74
CA VAL A 258 19.89 1.08 14.30
C VAL A 258 20.72 2.14 15.03
N TYR A 259 21.40 3.00 14.27
CA TYR A 259 22.13 4.14 14.81
C TYR A 259 21.32 5.42 14.63
N ASN A 260 21.16 6.20 15.70
CA ASN A 260 20.32 7.39 15.69
C ASN A 260 21.17 8.67 15.80
N PHE A 261 20.81 9.67 15.00
CA PHE A 261 21.44 10.99 14.96
C PHE A 261 20.35 12.06 14.98
N LYS A 262 20.53 13.12 15.76
CA LYS A 262 19.65 14.28 15.66
C LYS A 262 19.92 15.03 14.36
N VAL A 263 18.86 15.58 13.77
CA VAL A 263 18.99 16.47 12.61
C VAL A 263 18.28 17.80 12.85
N VAL A 264 18.67 18.81 12.07
CA VAL A 264 17.91 20.04 11.82
C VAL A 264 17.36 19.96 10.41
N VAL A 265 16.07 20.25 10.25
CA VAL A 265 15.33 20.22 8.99
C VAL A 265 14.88 21.62 8.59
N GLY A 266 14.27 21.75 7.42
CA GLY A 266 13.73 22.98 6.89
C GLY A 266 12.67 23.60 7.79
N ARG A 267 12.65 24.93 7.85
CA ARG A 267 11.53 25.66 8.47
C ARG A 267 10.27 25.56 7.60
N PRO A 268 9.06 25.77 8.15
CA PRO A 268 7.82 25.66 7.38
C PRO A 268 7.77 26.51 6.09
N ALA A 269 8.43 27.67 6.08
CA ALA A 269 8.53 28.52 4.88
C ALA A 269 9.45 27.94 3.77
N HIS A 270 10.37 27.04 4.13
CA HIS A 270 11.29 26.36 3.21
C HIS A 270 11.43 24.89 3.63
N PRO A 271 10.39 24.09 3.40
CA PRO A 271 10.30 22.74 3.93
C PRO A 271 11.36 21.82 3.30
N THR A 272 11.91 20.92 4.11
CA THR A 272 12.65 19.77 3.57
C THR A 272 11.68 18.85 2.81
N PRO A 273 11.92 18.55 1.53
CA PRO A 273 11.05 17.69 0.75
C PRO A 273 11.18 16.22 1.15
N ILE A 274 10.08 15.47 0.97
CA ILE A 274 10.07 14.00 1.01
C ILE A 274 10.74 13.50 -0.27
N LEU A 275 11.71 12.61 -0.16
CA LEU A 275 12.45 12.07 -1.32
C LEU A 275 13.11 10.73 -1.00
N GLN A 276 13.52 10.04 -2.07
CA GLN A 276 14.40 8.87 -1.99
C GLN A 276 15.58 9.06 -2.95
N SER A 277 16.77 8.65 -2.53
CA SER A 277 17.99 8.72 -3.35
C SER A 277 19.04 7.71 -2.84
N THR A 278 20.26 7.79 -3.36
CA THR A 278 21.39 7.02 -2.86
C THR A 278 22.62 7.92 -2.70
N ILE A 279 23.30 7.80 -1.56
CA ILE A 279 24.57 8.46 -1.30
C ILE A 279 25.66 7.66 -2.00
N GLY A 280 26.38 8.31 -2.91
CA GLY A 280 27.48 7.69 -3.66
C GLY A 280 28.86 7.97 -3.06
N TYR A 281 29.04 9.16 -2.48
CA TYR A 281 30.31 9.58 -1.91
C TYR A 281 30.11 10.62 -0.81
N LEU A 282 31.13 10.75 0.02
CA LEU A 282 31.23 11.78 1.05
C LEU A 282 32.27 12.80 0.61
N MET A 283 32.04 14.07 0.91
CA MET A 283 33.00 15.13 0.60
C MET A 283 33.33 15.89 1.88
N THR A 284 34.61 15.99 2.20
CA THR A 284 35.08 16.89 3.25
C THR A 284 35.10 18.32 2.72
N THR A 285 34.72 19.30 3.55
CA THR A 285 34.52 20.69 3.12
C THR A 285 35.26 21.68 4.01
N THR A 286 35.48 22.88 3.49
CA THR A 286 36.09 24.00 4.22
C THR A 286 35.06 24.87 4.93
N ARG A 287 33.83 24.38 5.18
CA ARG A 287 32.72 25.15 5.79
C ARG A 287 33.03 25.51 7.26
N GLN A 288 34.00 26.39 7.47
CA GLN A 288 34.22 27.15 8.68
C GLN A 288 33.62 28.54 8.47
N LYS A 289 32.32 28.70 8.76
CA LYS A 289 31.79 30.04 9.06
C LYS A 289 31.82 30.23 10.57
N SER A 290 32.83 30.97 11.05
CA SER A 290 32.86 31.75 12.30
C SER A 290 32.54 31.01 13.62
N ASN A 291 33.54 30.95 14.50
CA ASN A 291 33.45 30.76 15.97
C ASN A 291 32.84 29.47 16.57
N TYR A 292 32.71 28.37 15.83
CA TYR A 292 32.22 27.09 16.39
C TYR A 292 33.17 25.92 16.10
N THR A 293 33.28 24.95 17.02
CA THR A 293 34.28 23.87 16.99
C THR A 293 34.18 22.95 15.76
N ALA A 294 35.24 23.01 14.95
CA ALA A 294 35.50 22.60 13.56
C ALA A 294 35.29 21.15 13.04
N ALA A 295 34.93 20.12 13.82
CA ALA A 295 35.00 18.73 13.32
C ALA A 295 33.70 18.18 12.69
N SER A 296 32.52 18.61 13.16
CA SER A 296 31.25 18.09 12.67
C SER A 296 30.73 18.79 11.42
N ALA A 297 31.12 20.04 11.15
CA ALA A 297 30.52 20.87 10.09
C ALA A 297 31.05 20.61 8.66
N SER A 298 32.11 19.81 8.55
CA SER A 298 32.99 19.76 7.39
C SER A 298 32.79 18.52 6.53
N ILE A 299 31.59 17.93 6.55
CA ILE A 299 31.27 16.75 5.74
C ILE A 299 29.90 16.94 5.07
N ASP A 300 29.90 16.76 3.75
CA ASP A 300 28.73 16.67 2.89
C ASP A 300 28.52 15.21 2.48
N PHE A 301 27.28 14.72 2.59
CA PHE A 301 26.86 13.41 2.11
C PHE A 301 26.17 13.61 0.77
N CYS A 302 26.85 13.24 -0.31
CA CYS A 302 26.40 13.61 -1.65
C CYS A 302 25.46 12.55 -2.23
N PHE A 303 24.20 12.95 -2.45
CA PHE A 303 23.16 12.17 -3.11
C PHE A 303 22.41 13.05 -4.13
N PRO A 304 22.17 12.57 -5.36
CA PRO A 304 21.47 13.34 -6.38
C PRO A 304 19.99 13.50 -6.02
N ASN A 305 19.43 14.68 -6.22
CA ASN A 305 17.99 14.93 -6.08
C ASN A 305 17.57 16.17 -6.90
N THR A 306 16.30 16.26 -7.25
CA THR A 306 15.74 17.36 -8.06
C THR A 306 15.44 18.63 -7.25
N PHE A 307 15.63 18.61 -5.93
CA PHE A 307 15.26 19.69 -5.02
C PHE A 307 16.46 20.52 -4.55
N ASP A 308 17.68 20.18 -5.00
CA ASP A 308 18.94 20.79 -4.56
C ASP A 308 19.14 20.75 -3.03
N ILE A 309 18.73 19.65 -2.40
CA ILE A 309 18.81 19.45 -0.96
C ILE A 309 20.09 18.70 -0.59
N GLY A 310 20.84 19.26 0.35
CA GLY A 310 22.04 18.66 0.92
C GLY A 310 21.80 18.00 2.29
N LEU A 311 22.59 16.97 2.57
CA LEU A 311 22.78 16.39 3.90
C LEU A 311 24.22 16.69 4.32
N TYR A 312 24.42 17.47 5.38
CA TYR A 312 25.77 17.83 5.81
C TYR A 312 25.82 18.13 7.30
N GLY A 313 27.01 18.11 7.88
CA GLY A 313 27.16 18.50 9.26
C GLY A 313 27.18 20.02 9.45
N THR A 314 26.83 20.49 10.64
CA THR A 314 26.94 21.92 11.01
C THR A 314 27.64 22.11 12.34
N ALA A 315 28.12 23.32 12.59
CA ALA A 315 28.82 23.70 13.80
C ALA A 315 27.86 24.16 14.93
N GLY A 316 26.58 24.39 14.60
CA GLY A 316 25.54 24.90 15.51
C GLY A 316 25.04 23.88 16.54
N LYS A 317 25.88 23.49 17.51
CA LYS A 317 25.53 22.52 18.58
C LYS A 317 24.23 22.88 19.32
N LYS A 318 24.00 24.16 19.61
CA LYS A 318 22.82 24.65 20.35
C LYS A 318 21.48 24.34 19.65
N LEU A 319 21.47 24.23 18.32
CA LEU A 319 20.24 23.91 17.59
C LEU A 319 19.82 22.44 17.79
N PHE A 320 20.78 21.54 18.02
CA PHE A 320 20.50 20.12 18.27
C PHE A 320 20.01 19.84 19.71
N GLU A 321 20.10 20.82 20.60
CA GLU A 321 19.55 20.76 21.96
C GLU A 321 18.07 21.16 22.01
N LYS A 322 17.53 21.75 20.93
CA LYS A 322 16.11 22.15 20.84
C LYS A 322 15.21 20.93 20.58
N ASN A 323 14.00 20.98 21.12
CA ASN A 323 12.96 19.99 20.85
C ASN A 323 12.44 20.10 19.42
N ASP A 324 12.08 21.32 18.99
CA ASP A 324 11.81 21.65 17.59
C ASP A 324 13.12 22.01 16.88
N ARG A 325 13.39 21.36 15.74
CA ARG A 325 14.62 21.52 14.96
C ARG A 325 14.34 21.86 13.49
N ALA A 326 13.23 22.53 13.20
CA ALA A 326 12.91 23.07 11.88
C ALA A 326 13.51 24.48 11.66
N PHE A 327 14.83 24.57 11.42
CA PHE A 327 15.55 25.85 11.31
C PHE A 327 16.26 26.12 9.99
N SER A 328 16.49 25.11 9.15
CA SER A 328 17.25 25.26 7.91
C SER A 328 16.37 25.85 6.78
N ASN A 329 16.96 26.10 5.62
CA ASN A 329 16.24 26.46 4.39
C ASN A 329 16.01 25.23 3.49
N GLY A 330 15.62 24.10 4.07
CA GLY A 330 15.33 22.85 3.36
C GLY A 330 16.42 21.79 3.52
N ASN A 331 17.68 22.20 3.65
CA ASN A 331 18.81 21.29 3.88
C ASN A 331 18.70 20.51 5.20
N ILE A 332 19.32 19.33 5.27
CA ILE A 332 19.32 18.50 6.47
C ILE A 332 20.69 18.63 7.14
N TRP A 333 20.72 19.17 8.36
CA TRP A 333 21.96 19.24 9.13
C TRP A 333 22.06 18.10 10.12
N VAL A 334 23.18 17.40 10.14
CA VAL A 334 23.38 16.20 10.97
C VAL A 334 24.24 16.51 12.19
N GLU A 335 23.76 16.14 13.37
CA GLU A 335 24.55 16.16 14.58
C GLU A 335 25.65 15.10 14.49
N ASN A 336 26.89 15.46 14.83
CA ASN A 336 28.02 14.53 14.80
C ASN A 336 28.24 13.87 13.42
N ALA A 337 28.13 14.62 12.31
CA ALA A 337 28.31 14.11 10.95
C ALA A 337 29.59 13.28 10.73
N GLY A 338 30.71 13.61 11.42
CA GLY A 338 31.92 12.79 11.39
C GLY A 338 31.72 11.35 11.85
N LYS A 339 30.88 11.12 12.86
CA LYS A 339 30.52 9.77 13.33
C LYS A 339 29.66 9.04 12.30
N LEU A 340 28.69 9.72 11.69
CA LEU A 340 27.89 9.16 10.60
C LEU A 340 28.79 8.77 9.41
N ALA A 341 29.68 9.66 8.98
CA ALA A 341 30.62 9.39 7.90
C ALA A 341 31.55 8.20 8.21
N ALA A 342 32.09 8.14 9.43
CA ALA A 342 32.90 7.01 9.88
C ALA A 342 32.10 5.69 9.89
N LEU A 343 30.83 5.71 10.29
CA LEU A 343 29.95 4.54 10.25
C LEU A 343 29.78 4.03 8.81
N LEU A 344 29.56 4.93 7.85
CA LEU A 344 29.43 4.57 6.44
C LEU A 344 30.74 4.00 5.86
N LEU A 345 31.88 4.61 6.18
CA LEU A 345 33.20 4.20 5.69
C LEU A 345 33.73 2.93 6.36
N LYS A 346 33.43 2.65 7.64
CA LYS A 346 33.91 1.46 8.37
C LYS A 346 33.56 0.16 7.64
N LYS A 347 32.40 0.11 6.99
CA LYS A 347 31.90 -1.07 6.27
C LYS A 347 32.61 -1.32 4.94
N GLU A 348 33.40 -0.36 4.46
CA GLU A 348 34.23 -0.53 3.25
C GLU A 348 35.43 -1.48 3.47
N LYS A 349 35.67 -1.88 4.73
CA LYS A 349 36.86 -2.62 5.20
C LYS A 349 38.18 -1.91 4.85
N ASP A 350 38.11 -0.60 4.60
CA ASP A 350 39.22 0.28 4.28
C ASP A 350 39.40 1.25 5.45
N ILE A 351 40.18 0.82 6.44
CA ILE A 351 40.44 1.59 7.67
C ILE A 351 41.18 2.89 7.33
N SER A 352 41.97 2.91 6.24
CA SER A 352 42.73 4.06 5.79
C SER A 352 41.83 5.22 5.36
N LYS A 353 40.68 4.95 4.72
CA LYS A 353 39.71 6.01 4.35
C LYS A 353 39.23 6.82 5.55
N MET A 354 38.93 6.17 6.68
CA MET A 354 38.48 6.88 7.89
C MET A 354 39.57 7.77 8.47
N ALA A 355 40.80 7.26 8.58
CA ALA A 355 41.94 8.04 9.08
C ALA A 355 42.24 9.24 8.17
N LEU A 356 42.21 9.03 6.85
CA LEU A 356 42.38 10.08 5.85
C LEU A 356 41.27 11.13 5.92
N MET A 357 40.02 10.71 6.13
CA MET A 357 38.88 11.63 6.30
C MET A 357 39.07 12.52 7.52
N TYR A 358 39.39 11.95 8.69
CA TYR A 358 39.63 12.76 9.89
C TYR A 358 40.84 13.68 9.73
N LYS A 359 41.90 13.24 9.04
CA LYS A 359 43.05 14.09 8.70
C LYS A 359 42.63 15.25 7.79
N ALA A 360 41.85 14.98 6.75
CA ALA A 360 41.35 16.00 5.84
C ALA A 360 40.48 17.04 6.56
N ILE A 361 39.56 16.60 7.43
CA ILE A 361 38.74 17.49 8.27
C ILE A 361 39.62 18.35 9.17
N LYS A 362 40.60 17.76 9.85
CA LYS A 362 41.52 18.47 10.73
C LYS A 362 42.34 19.52 9.99
N ASN A 363 42.75 19.21 8.76
CA ASN A 363 43.57 20.08 7.93
C ASN A 363 42.75 21.09 7.10
N GLY A 364 41.41 21.00 7.10
CA GLY A 364 40.56 21.80 6.23
C GLY A 364 40.73 21.47 4.73
N GLU A 365 41.11 20.23 4.41
CA GLU A 365 41.28 19.79 3.03
C GLU A 365 39.95 19.30 2.45
N ILE A 366 39.67 19.69 1.20
CA ILE A 366 38.55 19.13 0.42
C ILE A 366 39.00 17.80 -0.18
N ARG A 367 38.38 16.71 0.26
CA ARG A 367 38.60 15.36 -0.26
C ARG A 367 37.29 14.60 -0.43
N THR A 368 37.23 13.81 -1.50
CA THR A 368 36.11 12.92 -1.82
C THR A 368 36.41 11.49 -1.39
N PHE A 369 35.42 10.85 -0.77
CA PHE A 369 35.47 9.47 -0.31
C PHE A 369 34.30 8.69 -0.90
N SER A 370 34.54 7.99 -2.01
CA SER A 370 33.52 7.15 -2.66
C SER A 370 33.19 5.91 -1.83
N LEU A 371 31.90 5.57 -1.80
CA LEU A 371 31.38 4.33 -1.22
C LEU A 371 31.42 3.22 -2.29
N LYS A 372 31.89 2.01 -1.95
CA LYS A 372 31.88 0.85 -2.86
C LYS A 372 30.46 0.44 -3.21
N LYS A 373 29.57 0.47 -2.22
CA LYS A 373 28.13 0.27 -2.39
C LYS A 373 27.43 1.56 -1.97
N THR A 374 26.60 2.11 -2.85
CA THR A 374 25.82 3.30 -2.53
C THR A 374 24.92 3.02 -1.33
N MET A 375 24.67 4.05 -0.53
CA MET A 375 23.83 3.98 0.65
C MET A 375 22.46 4.59 0.35
N PRO A 376 21.36 3.81 0.30
CA PRO A 376 20.02 4.36 0.13
C PRO A 376 19.70 5.38 1.22
N ILE A 377 19.07 6.49 0.85
CA ILE A 377 18.57 7.51 1.77
C ILE A 377 17.10 7.78 1.47
N LYS A 378 16.28 7.74 2.52
CA LYS A 378 14.83 7.97 2.49
C LYS A 378 14.50 9.12 3.42
N VAL A 379 14.07 10.25 2.86
CA VAL A 379 13.56 11.38 3.63
C VAL A 379 12.06 11.26 3.66
N ILE A 380 11.50 11.01 4.84
CA ILE A 380 10.09 10.67 5.06
C ILE A 380 9.43 11.65 6.03
N TYR A 381 8.09 11.61 6.06
CA TYR A 381 7.29 12.46 6.92
C TYR A 381 6.28 11.62 7.72
N ILE A 382 6.71 11.05 8.84
CA ILE A 382 5.86 10.24 9.72
C ILE A 382 5.63 11.00 11.03
N THR A 383 4.38 11.37 11.28
CA THR A 383 3.93 12.16 12.45
C THR A 383 3.35 11.30 13.56
N SER A 384 3.26 9.99 13.36
CA SER A 384 2.80 9.02 14.36
C SER A 384 3.46 7.66 14.12
N GLU A 385 3.99 7.05 15.17
CA GLU A 385 4.55 5.70 15.13
C GLU A 385 4.36 5.00 16.48
N VAL A 386 4.55 3.68 16.52
CA VAL A 386 4.49 2.91 17.77
C VAL A 386 5.89 2.69 18.31
N LYS A 387 6.12 3.08 19.57
CA LYS A 387 7.35 2.81 20.31
C LYS A 387 6.98 2.12 21.61
N ASN A 388 7.62 0.98 21.91
CA ASN A 388 7.36 0.21 23.12
C ASN A 388 5.86 -0.07 23.36
N GLY A 389 5.11 -0.34 22.30
CA GLY A 389 3.67 -0.63 22.37
C GLY A 389 2.76 0.59 22.51
N VAL A 390 3.29 1.81 22.58
CA VAL A 390 2.49 3.05 22.69
C VAL A 390 2.64 3.94 21.46
N ILE A 391 1.56 4.64 21.11
CA ILE A 391 1.58 5.65 20.03
C ILE A 391 2.42 6.85 20.48
N VAL A 392 3.41 7.21 19.68
CA VAL A 392 4.21 8.42 19.81
C VAL A 392 3.91 9.33 18.64
N THR A 393 3.51 10.56 18.92
CA THR A 393 3.20 11.57 17.90
C THR A 393 4.26 12.64 17.81
N TYR A 394 4.48 13.14 16.60
CA TYR A 394 5.35 14.27 16.30
C TYR A 394 4.54 15.48 15.80
N PRO A 395 5.12 16.70 15.89
CA PRO A 395 4.51 17.90 15.31
C PRO A 395 4.32 17.77 13.80
N ASP A 396 3.19 18.25 13.29
CA ASP A 396 2.95 18.39 11.85
C ASP A 396 3.58 19.68 11.33
N LEU A 397 4.92 19.70 11.28
CA LEU A 397 5.75 20.88 10.96
C LEU A 397 5.31 21.63 9.69
N TYR A 398 4.84 20.92 8.67
CA TYR A 398 4.48 21.46 7.36
C TYR A 398 2.98 21.38 7.05
N ASN A 399 2.13 21.10 8.06
CA ASN A 399 0.67 20.99 7.91
C ASN A 399 0.23 19.96 6.84
N LEU A 400 1.00 18.86 6.71
CA LEU A 400 0.75 17.81 5.73
C LEU A 400 -0.27 16.79 6.22
N ASP A 401 -0.47 16.62 7.54
CA ASP A 401 -1.50 15.75 8.08
C ASP A 401 -2.88 16.29 7.72
N LYS A 402 -3.11 17.60 7.87
CA LYS A 402 -4.39 18.22 7.52
C LYS A 402 -4.76 18.06 6.05
N SER A 403 -3.77 18.19 5.16
CA SER A 403 -3.97 18.01 3.71
C SER A 403 -4.27 16.55 3.37
N MET A 404 -3.57 15.61 4.00
CA MET A 404 -3.81 14.17 3.87
C MET A 404 -5.18 13.76 4.41
N GLU A 405 -5.58 14.26 5.57
CA GLU A 405 -6.89 14.01 6.18
C GLU A 405 -8.00 14.40 5.20
N LYS A 406 -7.95 15.64 4.69
CA LYS A 406 -8.95 16.15 3.75
C LYS A 406 -9.05 15.25 2.50
N ALA A 407 -7.93 14.80 1.96
CA ALA A 407 -7.90 13.95 0.77
C ALA A 407 -8.34 12.51 1.05
N LEU A 408 -8.03 11.96 2.23
CA LEU A 408 -8.36 10.58 2.61
C LEU A 408 -9.87 10.43 2.83
N TYR A 409 -10.48 11.44 3.47
CA TYR A 409 -11.89 11.45 3.82
C TYR A 409 -12.78 12.25 2.87
N SER A 410 -12.22 12.94 1.86
CA SER A 410 -13.04 13.52 0.79
C SER A 410 -13.73 12.41 0.01
N VAL A 411 -15.05 12.56 -0.17
CA VAL A 411 -15.82 11.73 -1.09
C VAL A 411 -15.26 11.93 -2.50
N ASN A 412 -14.95 10.84 -3.18
CA ASN A 412 -14.34 10.87 -4.50
C ASN A 412 -15.27 11.63 -5.48
N PRO A 413 -14.83 12.78 -6.07
CA PRO A 413 -15.70 13.63 -6.89
C PRO A 413 -16.23 12.92 -8.15
N ILE A 414 -15.63 11.81 -8.55
CA ILE A 414 -16.06 10.98 -9.70
C ILE A 414 -17.49 10.46 -9.50
N LEU A 415 -17.94 10.23 -8.26
CA LEU A 415 -19.31 9.79 -7.95
C LEU A 415 -20.27 10.94 -7.65
N THR A 416 -19.79 12.19 -7.60
CA THR A 416 -20.60 13.37 -7.22
C THR A 416 -21.19 14.12 -8.43
N ILE A 417 -20.95 13.66 -9.66
CA ILE A 417 -21.48 14.29 -10.89
C ILE A 417 -22.94 13.91 -11.17
N VAL A 418 -23.58 13.08 -10.34
CA VAL A 418 -25.01 12.78 -10.48
C VAL A 418 -25.74 13.07 -9.17
N LYS A 419 -26.18 14.31 -9.01
CA LYS A 419 -27.36 14.67 -8.21
C LYS A 419 -28.33 15.40 -9.11
#